data_AF-A0A0M3RFL0-F1
#
_entry.id   AF-A0A0M3RFL0-F1
#
_cell.length_a   1.000
_cell.length_b   1.000
_cell.length_c   1.000
_cell.angle_alpha   90.00
_cell.angle_beta   90.00
_cell.angle_gamma   90.00
#
_symmetry.space_group_name_H-M   'P 1'
#
loop_
_entity.id
_entity.type
_entity.pdbx_description
1 polymer ?
#
loop_
_entity_poly.entity_id
_entity_poly.type
_entity_poly.pdbx_seq_one_letter_code
_entity_poly.pdbx_strand_id
1 'polypeptide(L)' 'MPINIAGINEVLARQGLLKGNWCLLEKDKLGPGQSEEINRVYRDYPHLNDDDFVKSFLGKCRKVAS' A
#
# COMPACT_ATOMS: atom_id res chain seq x y z
N MET A 1 -16.33 9.32 -2.57
CA MET A 1 -15.54 9.10 -1.33
C MET A 1 -14.07 9.32 -1.69
N PRO A 2 -13.41 10.39 -1.22
CA PRO A 2 -12.04 10.69 -1.65
C PRO A 2 -11.04 9.72 -1.01
N ILE A 3 -10.07 9.27 -1.79
CA ILE A 3 -8.94 8.47 -1.32
C ILE A 3 -8.06 9.39 -0.45
N ASN A 4 -8.04 9.16 0.86
CA ASN A 4 -7.16 9.88 1.79
C ASN A 4 -5.74 9.27 1.77
N ILE A 5 -4.73 10.01 2.25
CA ILE A 5 -3.33 9.58 2.40
C ILE A 5 -3.19 8.23 3.12
N ALA A 6 -4.10 7.92 4.05
CA ALA A 6 -4.17 6.63 4.74
C ALA A 6 -4.39 5.43 3.80
N GLY A 7 -5.15 5.62 2.72
CA GLY A 7 -5.40 4.55 1.73
C GLY A 7 -4.17 4.23 0.89
N ILE A 8 -3.40 5.25 0.51
CA ILE A 8 -2.13 5.05 -0.20
C ILE A 8 -1.11 4.39 0.74
N ASN A 9 -1.04 4.84 2.01
CA ASN A 9 -0.13 4.25 2.98
C ASN A 9 -0.47 2.77 3.26
N GLU A 10 -1.75 2.40 3.24
CA GLU A 10 -2.19 1.01 3.33
C GLU A 10 -1.69 0.16 2.15
N VAL A 11 -1.80 0.66 0.93
CA VAL A 11 -1.28 -0.02 -0.27
C VAL A 11 0.25 -0.17 -0.20
N LEU A 12 0.96 0.90 0.13
CA LEU A 12 2.42 0.87 0.27
C LEU A 12 2.89 -0.05 1.41
N ALA A 13 2.11 -0.15 2.49
CA ALA A 13 2.38 -1.08 3.58
C ALA A 13 2.21 -2.54 3.13
N ARG A 14 1.16 -2.86 2.35
CA ARG A 14 0.96 -4.19 1.76
C ARG A 14 2.11 -4.59 0.82
N GLN A 15 2.65 -3.62 0.10
CA GLN A 15 3.81 -3.82 -0.79
C GLN A 15 5.15 -3.93 -0.04
N GLY A 16 5.17 -3.71 1.28
CA GLY A 16 6.37 -3.77 2.10
C GLY A 16 7.28 -2.55 1.97
N LEU A 17 6.82 -1.47 1.33
CA LEU A 17 7.52 -0.19 1.25
C LEU A 17 7.38 0.62 2.55
N LEU A 18 6.26 0.46 3.25
CA LEU A 18 6.01 1.02 4.57
C LEU A 18 5.82 -0.09 5.61
N LYS A 19 6.11 0.19 6.88
CA LYS A 19 5.87 -0.74 8.00
C LYS A 19 4.41 -0.81 8.44
N GLY A 20 3.57 0.10 7.94
CA GLY A 20 2.16 0.23 8.30
C GLY A 20 1.55 1.47 7.67
N ASN A 21 0.24 1.64 7.82
CA ASN A 21 -0.53 2.75 7.26
C ASN A 21 -0.45 4.06 8.09
N TRP A 22 0.72 4.35 8.65
CA TRP A 22 0.89 5.44 9.61
C TRP A 22 0.69 6.81 8.97
N CYS A 23 -0.14 7.65 9.60
CA CYS A 23 -0.34 9.04 9.22
C CYS A 23 0.10 9.95 10.37
N LEU A 24 0.63 11.13 10.04
CA LEU A 24 1.14 12.10 11.03
C LEU A 24 0.03 12.65 11.93
N LEU A 25 -1.21 12.70 11.42
CA LEU A 25 -2.37 13.17 12.14
C LEU A 25 -3.25 11.97 12.53
N GLU A 26 -3.64 11.88 13.81
CA GLU A 26 -4.47 10.78 14.31
C GLU A 26 -5.85 10.67 13.65
N LYS A 27 -6.34 11.77 13.08
CA LYS A 27 -7.61 11.81 12.33
C LYS A 27 -7.51 11.18 10.94
N ASP A 28 -6.30 11.07 10.39
CA ASP A 28 -6.08 10.48 9.08
C ASP A 28 -5.97 8.97 9.23
N LYS A 29 -7.13 8.33 9.30
CA LYS A 29 -7.29 6.88 9.31
C LYS A 29 -8.01 6.46 8.04
N LEU A 30 -7.99 5.15 7.78
CA LEU A 30 -8.80 4.57 6.71
C LEU A 30 -10.27 4.94 6.94
N GLY A 31 -10.91 5.46 5.90
CA GLY A 31 -12.34 5.69 5.90
C GLY A 31 -13.10 4.36 5.99
N PRO A 32 -14.36 4.37 6.49
CA PRO A 32 -15.18 3.17 6.51
C PRO A 32 -15.30 2.57 5.09
N GLY A 33 -15.08 1.26 4.92
CA GLY A 33 -15.15 0.61 3.61
C GLY A 33 -13.92 0.82 2.71
N GLN A 34 -12.96 1.66 3.08
CA GLN A 34 -11.81 1.96 2.22
C GLN A 34 -10.88 0.75 2.07
N SER A 35 -10.70 -0.05 3.13
CA SER A 35 -9.92 -1.29 3.07
C SER A 35 -10.58 -2.32 2.15
N GLU A 36 -11.90 -2.42 2.22
CA GLU A 36 -12.72 -3.31 1.40
C GLU A 36 -12.68 -2.90 -0.07
N GLU A 37 -12.73 -1.60 -0.37
CA GLU A 37 -12.57 -1.08 -1.73
C GLU A 37 -11.16 -1.34 -2.28
N ILE A 38 -10.11 -1.19 -1.46
CA ILE A 38 -8.74 -1.57 -1.84
C ILE A 38 -8.70 -3.08 -2.15
N ASN A 39 -9.29 -3.93 -1.30
CA ASN A 39 -9.36 -5.38 -1.54
C ASN A 39 -10.12 -5.71 -2.84
N ARG A 40 -11.23 -4.99 -3.11
CA ARG A 40 -12.01 -5.15 -4.33
C ARG A 40 -11.16 -4.82 -5.56
N VAL A 41 -10.48 -3.67 -5.56
CA VAL A 41 -9.65 -3.24 -6.68
C VAL A 41 -8.47 -4.19 -6.91
N TYR A 42 -7.81 -4.63 -5.83
CA TYR A 42 -6.73 -5.62 -5.91
C TYR A 42 -7.16 -6.94 -6.55
N ARG A 43 -8.39 -7.39 -6.27
CA ARG A 43 -8.96 -8.62 -6.81
C ARG A 43 -9.48 -8.46 -8.24
N ASP A 44 -10.24 -7.39 -8.49
CA ASP A 44 -10.96 -7.19 -9.76
C ASP A 44 -10.03 -6.63 -10.84
N TYR A 45 -8.96 -5.93 -10.43
CA TYR A 45 -7.97 -5.32 -11.32
C TYR A 45 -6.53 -5.67 -10.88
N PRO A 46 -6.14 -6.96 -10.92
CA PRO A 46 -4.81 -7.39 -10.49
C PRO A 46 -3.69 -6.78 -11.32
N HIS A 47 -3.97 -6.37 -12.56
CA HIS A 47 -3.03 -5.71 -13.46
C HIS A 47 -2.77 -4.23 -13.12
N LEU A 48 -3.51 -3.64 -12.18
CA LEU A 48 -3.29 -2.26 -11.71
C LEU A 48 -2.36 -2.19 -10.49
N ASN A 49 -1.97 -3.33 -9.92
CA ASN A 49 -0.94 -3.38 -8.89
C ASN A 49 0.36 -3.96 -9.48
N ASP A 50 1.48 -3.27 -9.24
CA ASP A 50 2.82 -3.68 -9.67
C ASP A 50 3.58 -4.37 -8.53
N ASP A 51 2.89 -5.19 -7.73
CA ASP A 51 3.44 -5.81 -6.53
C ASP A 51 4.70 -6.66 -6.84
N ASP A 52 4.73 -7.33 -7.99
CA ASP A 52 5.87 -8.16 -8.41
C ASP A 52 7.12 -7.33 -8.74
N PHE A 53 6.93 -6.16 -9.37
CA PHE A 53 8.01 -5.22 -9.61
C PHE A 53 8.57 -4.68 -8.29
N VAL A 54 7.70 -4.28 -7.37
CA VAL A 54 8.10 -3.74 -6.05
C VAL A 54 8.85 -4.80 -5.24
N LYS A 55 8.39 -6.05 -5.21
CA LYS A 55 9.10 -7.16 -4.55
C LYS A 55 10.48 -7.40 -5.15
N SER A 56 10.60 -7.39 -6.48
CA SER A 56 11.88 -7.54 -7.19
C SER A 56 12.85 -6.40 -6.84
N PHE A 57 12.35 -5.17 -6.79
CA PHE A 57 13.12 -4.00 -6.42
C PHE A 57 13.62 -4.06 -4.96
N LEU A 58 12.73 -4.35 -4.01
CA LEU A 58 13.09 -4.49 -2.59
C LEU A 58 14.15 -5.59 -2.37
N GLY A 59 14.04 -6.70 -3.09
CA GLY A 59 15.04 -7.77 -3.07
C GLY A 59 16.41 -7.32 -3.58
N LYS A 60 16.46 -6.43 -4.58
CA LYS A 60 17.72 -5.83 -5.08
C LYS A 60 18.30 -4.83 -4.08
N CYS A 61 17.50 -3.90 -3.57
CA CYS A 61 17.96 -2.88 -2.61
C CYS A 61 18.55 -3.50 -1.35
N ARG A 62 17.94 -4.58 -0.84
CA ARG A 62 18.47 -5.30 0.33
C ARG A 62 19.84 -5.93 0.09
N LYS A 63 20.19 -6.28 -1.15
CA LYS A 63 21.52 -6.79 -1.52
C LYS A 63 22.58 -5.70 -1.67
N VAL A 64 22.16 -4.45 -1.87
CA VAL A 64 23.07 -3.30 -2.00
C VAL A 64 23.37 -2.68 -0.62
N ALA A 65 22.43 -2.83 0.33
CA ALA A 65 22.58 -2.35 1.70
C ALA A 65 23.33 -3.32 2.64
N SER A 66 23.83 -4.44 2.11
CA SER A 66 24.63 -5.46 2.80
C SER A 66 26.03 -5.53 2.20
#